data_AF-A0A535ELK1-F1
#
_entry.id   AF-A0A535ELK1-F1
#
_cell.length_a   1.000
_cell.length_b   1.000
_cell.length_c   1.000
_cell.angle_alpha   90.00
_cell.angle_beta   90.00
_cell.angle_gamma   90.00
#
_symmetry.space_group_name_H-M   'P 1'
#
loop_
_entity.id
_entity.type
_entity.pdbx_description
1 polymer ?
#
loop_
_entity_poly.entity_id
_entity_poly.type
_entity_poly.pdbx_seq_one_letter_code
_entity_poly.pdbx_strand_id
1 'polypeptide(L)' 'MVAALRSGTISGAYLDVTEVEPLPAESELWSLPNLFLTPHASSSSTEFERRAVELFRDNLDRFRTGRPLRNLVDYEAGY' A
#
# COMPACT_ATOMS: atom_id res chain seq x y z
N MET A 1 -15.13 6.95 5.19
CA MET A 1 -14.73 5.93 6.19
C MET A 1 -14.88 6.44 7.63
N VAL A 2 -14.18 7.50 8.04
CA VAL A 2 -14.24 8.05 9.41
C VAL A 2 -15.68 8.23 9.91
N ALA A 3 -16.53 8.91 9.14
CA ALA A 3 -17.92 9.12 9.53
C ALA A 3 -18.68 7.82 9.81
N ALA A 4 -18.43 6.76 9.03
CA ALA A 4 -19.07 5.45 9.19
C ALA A 4 -18.55 4.68 10.42
N LEU A 5 -17.27 4.86 10.79
CA LEU A 5 -16.72 4.33 12.04
C LEU A 5 -17.28 5.06 13.26
N ARG A 6 -17.41 6.40 13.17
CA ARG A 6 -17.99 7.24 14.24
C ARG A 6 -19.48 6.97 14.45
N SER A 7 -20.24 6.79 13.37
CA SER A 7 -21.69 6.50 13.44
C SER A 7 -22.00 5.05 13.81
N GLY A 8 -20.99 4.16 13.84
CA GLY A 8 -21.18 2.73 14.06
C GLY A 8 -21.78 1.99 12.85
N THR A 9 -21.89 2.63 11.69
CA THR A 9 -22.29 1.96 10.44
C THR A 9 -21.28 0.89 10.05
N ILE A 10 -20.00 1.13 10.32
CA ILE A 10 -18.94 0.13 10.29
C ILE A 10 -18.52 -0.13 11.73
N SER A 11 -18.55 -1.39 12.15
CA SER A 11 -18.20 -1.78 13.52
C SER A 11 -16.72 -1.57 13.83
N GLY A 12 -15.84 -1.72 12.84
CA GLY A 12 -14.42 -1.38 12.93
C GLY A 12 -13.67 -1.57 11.62
N ALA A 13 -12.41 -1.13 11.58
CA ALA A 13 -11.53 -1.29 10.43
C ALA A 13 -10.08 -1.53 10.86
N TYR A 14 -9.32 -2.19 9.98
CA TYR A 14 -7.86 -2.38 10.07
C TYR A 14 -7.23 -1.74 8.84
N LEU A 15 -6.27 -0.83 9.05
CA LEU A 15 -5.57 -0.13 7.97
C LEU A 15 -4.07 -0.28 8.14
N ASP A 16 -3.39 -0.66 7.06
CA ASP A 16 -1.93 -0.59 6.97
C ASP A 16 -1.43 0.60 6.14
N VAL A 17 -2.29 1.17 5.30
CA VAL A 17 -1.99 2.34 4.45
C VAL A 17 -2.86 3.53 4.83
N THR A 18 -2.32 4.73 4.67
CA THR A 18 -3.09 5.98 4.75
C THR A 18 -2.78 6.89 3.58
N GLU A 19 -3.64 7.88 3.31
CA GLU A 19 -3.47 8.81 2.18
C GLU A 19 -2.16 9.60 2.27
N VAL A 20 -1.74 9.98 3.49
CA VAL A 20 -0.50 10.70 3.76
C VAL A 20 0.36 9.86 4.68
N GLU A 21 1.58 9.56 4.24
CA GLU A 21 2.53 8.74 4.98
C GLU A 21 3.88 9.46 5.17
N PRO A 22 4.44 9.50 6.39
CA PRO A 22 3.90 8.95 7.63
C PRO A 22 2.64 9.72 8.10
N LEU A 23 1.73 9.02 8.79
CA LEU A 23 0.48 9.60 9.26
C LEU A 23 0.77 10.79 10.22
N PRO A 24 0.27 12.01 9.95
CA PRO A 24 0.49 13.16 10.81
C PRO A 24 -0.02 12.92 12.24
N ALA A 25 0.67 13.47 13.24
CA ALA A 25 0.33 13.28 14.65
C ALA A 25 -1.05 13.86 15.01
N GLU A 26 -1.48 14.88 14.28
CA GLU A 26 -2.77 15.56 14.45
C GLU A 26 -3.94 14.82 13.77
N SER A 27 -3.67 13.71 13.07
CA SER A 27 -4.69 12.96 12.37
C SER A 27 -5.77 12.42 13.31
N GLU A 28 -7.04 12.61 12.95
CA GLU A 28 -8.15 12.08 13.73
C GLU A 28 -8.20 10.54 13.76
N LEU A 29 -7.52 9.87 12.82
CA LEU A 29 -7.46 8.42 12.74
C LEU A 29 -6.85 7.82 14.02
N TRP A 30 -5.95 8.53 14.69
CA TRP A 30 -5.38 8.11 15.98
C TRP A 30 -6.40 7.99 17.10
N SER A 31 -7.52 8.71 17.00
CA SER A 31 -8.52 8.82 18.08
C SER A 31 -9.76 7.95 17.87
N LEU A 32 -9.83 7.17 16.79
CA LEU A 32 -10.99 6.32 16.49
C LEU A 32 -10.88 5.00 17.26
N PRO A 33 -11.77 4.70 18.23
CA PRO A 33 -11.62 3.55 19.13
C PRO A 33 -11.85 2.19 18.45
N ASN A 34 -12.50 2.20 17.28
CA ASN A 34 -12.77 1.03 16.46
C ASN A 34 -11.90 0.98 15.19
N LEU A 35 -10.77 1.69 15.18
CA LEU A 35 -9.79 1.66 14.12
C LEU A 35 -8.47 1.08 14.64
N PHE A 36 -7.97 0.05 13.97
CA PHE A 36 -6.66 -0.52 14.20
C PHE A 36 -5.72 -0.08 13.09
N LEU A 37 -4.68 0.67 13.45
CA LEU A 37 -3.66 1.16 12.53
C LEU A 37 -2.39 0.33 12.69
N THR A 38 -1.83 -0.11 11.57
CA THR A 38 -0.47 -0.63 11.46
C THR A 38 0.34 0.27 10.52
N PRO A 39 1.68 0.32 10.64
CA PRO A 39 2.51 0.94 9.61
C PRO A 39 2.30 0.28 8.24
N HIS A 40 2.62 0.99 7.17
CA HIS A 40 2.56 0.49 5.80
C HIS A 40 3.62 -0.57 5.54
N ALA A 41 3.29 -1.79 5.95
CA ALA A 41 4.20 -2.90 6.07
C ALA A 41 3.50 -4.25 5.84
N SER A 42 2.24 -4.27 5.40
CA SER A 42 1.52 -5.52 5.15
C SER A 42 2.19 -6.40 4.07
N SER A 43 2.95 -5.79 3.16
CA SER A 43 3.73 -6.50 2.15
C SER A 43 5.06 -7.07 2.65
N SER A 44 5.45 -6.77 3.89
CA SER A 44 6.76 -7.16 4.42
C SER A 44 6.82 -8.67 4.67
N SER A 45 7.84 -9.31 4.12
CA SER A 45 8.16 -10.72 4.37
C SER A 45 9.64 -10.98 4.18
N THR A 46 10.13 -12.12 4.69
CA THR A 46 11.54 -12.55 4.52
C THR A 46 11.95 -12.65 3.05
N GLU A 47 10.98 -12.85 2.16
CA GLU A 47 11.20 -13.04 0.73
C GLU A 47 10.94 -11.76 -0.10
N PHE A 48 10.47 -10.69 0.52
CA PHE A 48 10.06 -9.47 -0.19
C PHE A 48 11.24 -8.84 -0.93
N GLU A 49 12.33 -8.57 -0.21
CA GLU A 49 13.50 -7.89 -0.76
C GLU A 49 14.11 -8.68 -1.92
N ARG A 50 14.34 -9.99 -1.74
CA ARG A 50 14.87 -10.86 -2.80
C ARG A 50 14.02 -10.77 -4.06
N ARG A 51 12.70 -10.97 -3.95
CA ARG A 51 11.78 -10.97 -5.11
C ARG A 51 11.71 -9.60 -5.79
N ALA A 52 11.71 -8.51 -5.00
CA ALA A 52 11.68 -7.15 -5.52
C ALA A 52 12.94 -6.83 -6.33
N VAL A 53 14.12 -7.16 -5.79
CA VAL A 53 15.41 -6.93 -6.45
C VAL A 53 15.55 -7.80 -7.71
N GLU A 54 15.13 -9.06 -7.67
CA GLU A 54 15.13 -9.96 -8.84
C GLU A 54 14.25 -9.39 -9.97
N LEU A 55 13.03 -8.94 -9.65
CA LEU A 55 12.12 -8.34 -10.62
C LEU A 55 12.69 -7.04 -11.19
N PHE A 56 13.23 -6.17 -10.33
CA PHE A 56 13.84 -4.92 -10.77
C PHE A 56 15.02 -5.16 -11.72
N ARG A 57 15.91 -6.11 -11.38
CA ARG A 57 17.06 -6.46 -12.23
C ARG A 57 16.63 -6.96 -13.61
N ASP A 58 15.63 -7.84 -13.66
CA ASP A 58 15.09 -8.34 -14.94
C ASP A 58 14.46 -7.20 -15.77
N ASN A 59 13.70 -6.31 -15.13
CA ASN A 59 13.11 -5.14 -15.81
C ASN A 59 14.17 -4.13 -16.28
N LEU A 60 15.24 -3.93 -15.52
CA LEU A 60 16.36 -3.07 -15.93
C LEU A 60 17.04 -3.62 -17.19
N ASP A 61 17.28 -4.93 -17.26
CA ASP A 61 17.86 -5.58 -18.45
C ASP A 61 16.91 -5.50 -19.66
N ARG A 62 15.60 -5.73 -19.46
CA ARG A 62 14.57 -5.57 -20.50
C ARG A 62 14.52 -4.14 -21.03
N PHE A 63 14.51 -3.15 -20.14
CA PHE A 63 14.51 -1.73 -20.48
C PHE A 63 15.70 -1.36 -21.37
N ARG A 64 16.91 -1.77 -20.96
CA ARG A 64 18.15 -1.48 -21.71
C ARG A 64 18.22 -2.13 -23.09
N THR A 65 17.49 -3.24 -23.29
CA THR A 65 17.48 -4.02 -24.53
C THR A 65 16.23 -3.79 -25.37
N GLY A 66 15.35 -2.85 -24.98
CA GLY A 66 14.10 -2.56 -25.69
C GLY A 66 13.07 -3.70 -25.64
N ARG A 67 13.20 -4.64 -24.69
CA ARG A 67 12.22 -5.72 -24.49
C ARG A 67 11.05 -5.25 -23.61
N PRO A 68 9.85 -5.84 -23.76
CA PRO A 68 8.71 -5.53 -22.89
C PRO A 68 9.00 -5.79 -21.41
N LEU A 69 8.62 -4.85 -20.54
CA LEU A 69 8.74 -4.97 -19.09
C LEU A 69 7.75 -6.02 -18.54
N ARG A 70 8.12 -6.67 -17.45
CA ARG A 70 7.19 -7.44 -16.62
C ARG A 70 6.33 -6.49 -15.80
N ASN A 71 5.07 -6.88 -15.58
CA ASN A 71 4.11 -6.15 -14.76
C ASN A 71 3.93 -4.70 -15.22
N LEU A 72 3.87 -4.50 -16.54
CA LEU A 72 3.59 -3.18 -17.10
C LEU A 72 2.22 -2.72 -16.59
N VAL A 73 2.20 -1.55 -15.94
CA VAL A 73 0.97 -0.94 -15.43
C VAL A 73 0.25 -0.31 -16.61
N ASP A 74 -1.00 -0.71 -16.82
CA ASP A 74 -1.91 -0.08 -17.77
C ASP A 74 -2.75 0.95 -17.02
N TYR A 75 -2.54 2.24 -17.35
CA TYR A 75 -3.27 3.34 -16.73
C TYR A 75 -4.69 3.49 -17.27
N GLU A 76 -5.00 2.95 -18.45
CA GLU A 76 -6.33 2.97 -19.04
C GLU A 76 -7.21 1.84 -18.50
N ALA A 77 -6.61 0.73 -18.08
CA ALA A 77 -7.32 -0.40 -17.46
C ALA A 77 -8.04 -0.01 -16.16
N GLY A 78 -7.62 1.07 -15.50
CA GLY A 78 -8.20 1.54 -14.25
C GLY A 78 -7.98 0.59 -13.08
N TYR A 79 -8.74 0.82 -12.00
CA TYR A 79 -8.84 -0.02 -10.80
C TYR A 79 -10.31 -0.25 -10.46
#